data_AF-B4WG50-F1
#
_entry.id   AF-B4WG50-F1
#
_cell.length_a   1.000
_cell.length_b   1.000
_cell.length_c   1.000
_cell.angle_alpha   90.00
_cell.angle_beta   90.00
_cell.angle_gamma   90.00
#
_symmetry.space_group_name_H-M   'P 1'
#
loop_
_entity.id
_entity.type
_entity.pdbx_description
1 polymer ?
#
loop_
_entity_poly.entity_id
_entity_poly.type
_entity_poly.pdbx_seq_one_letter_code
_entity_poly.pdbx_strand_id
1 'polypeptide(L)'
;MTLGAVIFDLASRASFNLYNISSSIYKIMVKTNDISTATFIDPHIHMTARTTYDYMVLREYGVVAIIEPSFWMGQPRTSAGSFKDYFSSLVGWERFRAAQFGIRHYCTISLNPKEANNPDIADEVMDLLPLFACKEGVVAIGEIGYDEMTPAEDKYFGLQLELAKEVDKPVLVHTPHRNKKEGTSRSMDVCAEYGVDPSKVIIDHANEETAKEVLDRGFWAAFSIYPKTKMGNKRMVELVRQYGCNRIIVDSAADWGLSDPLAVPKTAQLMEQMGIPADHIRKVCYENALSAYGQSGEMKETDWTNPPAVDQRQLYDGNSVLRGQQPITDSKQLASLLID
;
A
#
# COMPACT_ATOMS: atom_id res chain seq x y z
N MET A 1 -2.66 -28.43 -52.92
CA MET A 1 -3.00 -27.64 -51.72
C MET A 1 -3.34 -26.24 -52.19
N THR A 2 -4.55 -25.76 -51.89
CA THR A 2 -5.05 -24.46 -52.33
C THR A 2 -4.31 -23.32 -51.63
N LEU A 3 -4.13 -22.19 -52.33
CA LEU A 3 -3.40 -20.99 -51.88
C LEU A 3 -3.85 -20.49 -50.49
N GLY A 4 -5.11 -20.75 -50.11
CA GLY A 4 -5.66 -20.43 -48.79
C GLY A 4 -5.06 -21.22 -47.61
N ALA A 5 -4.56 -22.44 -47.82
CA ALA A 5 -3.95 -23.25 -46.76
C ALA A 5 -2.54 -22.76 -46.39
N VAL A 6 -1.81 -22.17 -47.35
CA VAL A 6 -0.46 -21.62 -47.14
C VAL A 6 -0.52 -20.27 -46.43
N ILE A 7 -1.54 -19.45 -46.71
CA ILE A 7 -1.75 -18.15 -46.05
C ILE A 7 -2.17 -18.32 -44.57
N PHE A 8 -2.96 -19.36 -44.26
CA PHE A 8 -3.39 -19.64 -42.87
C PHE A 8 -2.23 -20.15 -42.00
N ASP A 9 -1.30 -20.95 -42.55
CA ASP A 9 -0.10 -21.42 -41.84
C ASP A 9 0.96 -20.30 -41.65
N LEU A 10 1.06 -19.36 -42.60
CA LEU A 10 1.93 -18.18 -42.45
C LEU A 10 1.37 -17.17 -41.42
N ALA A 11 0.05 -16.96 -41.38
CA ALA A 11 -0.59 -16.08 -40.41
C ALA A 11 -0.57 -16.66 -38.97
N SER A 12 -0.70 -17.99 -38.81
CA SER A 12 -0.62 -18.63 -37.49
C SER A 12 0.82 -18.58 -36.95
N ARG A 13 1.83 -18.80 -37.80
CA ARG A 13 3.25 -18.72 -37.41
C ARG A 13 3.71 -17.28 -37.14
N ALA A 14 3.19 -16.29 -37.87
CA ALA A 14 3.46 -14.87 -37.59
C ALA A 14 2.81 -14.40 -36.28
N SER A 15 1.60 -14.89 -35.96
CA SER A 15 0.90 -14.58 -34.71
C SER A 15 1.57 -15.21 -33.49
N PHE A 16 2.11 -16.43 -33.63
CA PHE A 16 2.88 -17.11 -32.58
C PHE A 16 4.23 -16.42 -32.30
N ASN A 17 4.82 -15.79 -33.31
CA ASN A 17 6.06 -15.01 -33.15
C ASN A 17 5.80 -13.63 -32.53
N LEU A 18 4.72 -12.93 -32.90
CA LEU A 18 4.39 -11.62 -32.32
C LEU A 18 4.04 -11.69 -30.82
N TYR A 19 3.40 -12.78 -30.36
CA TYR A 19 3.14 -13.01 -28.93
C TYR A 19 4.43 -13.27 -28.13
N ASN A 20 5.35 -14.09 -28.66
CA ASN A 20 6.65 -14.35 -28.02
C ASN A 20 7.61 -13.16 -28.08
N ILE A 21 7.50 -12.34 -29.13
CA ILE A 21 8.22 -11.08 -29.26
C ILE A 21 7.65 -10.04 -28.28
N SER A 22 6.34 -9.98 -28.06
CA SER A 22 5.72 -9.11 -27.05
C SER A 22 6.17 -9.45 -25.61
N SER A 23 6.20 -10.73 -25.22
CA SER A 23 6.67 -11.14 -23.89
C SER A 23 8.18 -10.94 -23.71
N SER A 24 8.95 -11.11 -24.78
CA SER A 24 10.39 -10.85 -24.79
C SER A 24 10.70 -9.35 -24.76
N ILE A 25 9.90 -8.50 -25.42
CA ILE A 25 10.05 -7.04 -25.37
C ILE A 25 9.63 -6.49 -24.00
N TYR A 26 8.59 -7.05 -23.36
CA TYR A 26 8.28 -6.77 -21.96
C TYR A 26 9.43 -7.18 -21.03
N LYS A 27 10.07 -8.34 -21.26
CA LYS A 27 11.28 -8.76 -20.53
C LYS A 27 12.50 -7.87 -20.82
N ILE A 28 12.63 -7.30 -22.01
CA ILE A 28 13.79 -6.51 -22.45
C ILE A 28 13.69 -5.04 -22.01
N MET A 29 12.48 -4.48 -21.83
CA MET A 29 12.31 -3.12 -21.29
C MET A 29 12.37 -3.05 -19.75
N VAL A 30 12.32 -4.19 -19.05
CA VAL A 30 12.19 -4.26 -17.58
C VAL A 30 13.50 -4.67 -16.86
N LYS A 31 14.58 -4.99 -17.58
CA LYS A 31 15.85 -5.39 -16.96
C LYS A 31 16.96 -4.35 -17.16
N THR A 32 16.90 -3.27 -16.39
CA THR A 32 18.16 -2.73 -15.85
C THR A 32 18.64 -3.72 -14.78
N ASN A 33 19.93 -4.07 -14.79
CA ASN A 33 20.44 -5.23 -14.05
C ASN A 33 20.36 -5.10 -12.51
N ASP A 34 20.23 -3.89 -11.94
CA ASP A 34 20.23 -3.70 -10.48
C ASP A 34 18.83 -3.78 -9.85
N ILE A 35 17.81 -3.11 -10.41
CA ILE A 35 16.45 -3.11 -9.82
C ILE A 35 15.70 -4.43 -9.98
N SER A 36 16.08 -5.30 -10.93
CA SER A 36 15.41 -6.61 -11.10
C SER A 36 15.53 -7.57 -9.90
N THR A 37 16.36 -7.24 -8.91
CA THR A 37 16.48 -7.95 -7.62
C THR A 37 16.05 -7.11 -6.42
N ALA A 38 15.58 -5.89 -6.65
CA ALA A 38 15.17 -4.98 -5.60
C ALA A 38 13.92 -5.50 -4.87
N THR A 39 13.90 -5.27 -3.57
CA THR A 39 12.78 -5.61 -2.69
C THR A 39 12.01 -4.36 -2.35
N PHE A 40 10.68 -4.42 -2.46
CA PHE A 40 9.80 -3.28 -2.23
C PHE A 40 8.76 -3.55 -1.15
N ILE A 41 8.38 -2.49 -0.45
CA ILE A 41 7.19 -2.44 0.38
C ILE A 41 6.26 -1.41 -0.24
N ASP A 42 4.97 -1.73 -0.38
CA ASP A 42 3.94 -0.72 -0.65
C ASP A 42 3.19 -0.40 0.66
N PRO A 43 3.53 0.69 1.36
CA PRO A 43 3.03 0.97 2.71
C PRO A 43 1.64 1.62 2.71
N HIS A 44 1.01 1.76 1.55
CA HIS A 44 -0.37 2.18 1.44
C HIS A 44 -0.97 1.65 0.13
N ILE A 45 -1.74 0.58 0.22
CA ILE A 45 -2.49 0.01 -0.90
C ILE A 45 -3.77 -0.68 -0.41
N HIS A 46 -4.90 -0.43 -1.06
CA HIS A 46 -6.20 -0.92 -0.63
C HIS A 46 -6.60 -2.21 -1.34
N MET A 47 -5.97 -3.32 -0.95
CA MET A 47 -6.13 -4.60 -1.66
C MET A 47 -7.54 -5.18 -1.60
N THR A 48 -8.35 -4.85 -0.60
CA THR A 48 -9.78 -5.22 -0.56
C THR A 48 -10.54 -4.74 -1.81
N ALA A 49 -10.10 -3.63 -2.43
CA ALA A 49 -10.65 -3.12 -3.69
C ALA A 49 -10.01 -3.72 -4.96
N ARG A 50 -9.03 -4.61 -4.80
CA ARG A 50 -8.16 -5.11 -5.87
C ARG A 50 -8.29 -6.61 -6.08
N THR A 51 -8.04 -7.03 -7.30
CA THR A 51 -8.16 -8.44 -7.65
C THR A 51 -6.91 -9.22 -7.27
N THR A 52 -7.04 -10.54 -7.20
CA THR A 52 -5.91 -11.45 -6.97
C THR A 52 -4.79 -11.31 -8.01
N TYR A 53 -5.12 -10.88 -9.24
CA TYR A 53 -4.12 -10.62 -10.27
C TYR A 53 -3.09 -9.56 -9.83
N ASP A 54 -3.53 -8.55 -9.09
CA ASP A 54 -2.62 -7.50 -8.61
C ASP A 54 -1.60 -8.04 -7.61
N TYR A 55 -1.96 -9.00 -6.74
CA TYR A 55 -0.99 -9.69 -5.89
C TYR A 55 0.07 -10.45 -6.69
N MET A 56 -0.33 -11.12 -7.78
CA MET A 56 0.61 -11.83 -8.65
C MET A 56 1.61 -10.85 -9.29
N VAL A 57 1.10 -9.74 -9.82
CA VAL A 57 1.92 -8.71 -10.47
C VAL A 57 2.83 -7.99 -9.47
N LEU A 58 2.33 -7.63 -8.29
CA LEU A 58 3.12 -7.06 -7.20
C LEU A 58 4.29 -7.97 -6.84
N ARG A 59 4.03 -9.28 -6.69
CA ARG A 59 5.06 -10.26 -6.34
C ARG A 59 6.14 -10.37 -7.41
N GLU A 60 5.74 -10.41 -8.69
CA GLU A 60 6.68 -10.48 -9.82
C GLU A 60 7.60 -9.24 -9.88
N TYR A 61 7.10 -8.07 -9.48
CA TYR A 61 7.87 -6.82 -9.44
C TYR A 61 8.66 -6.63 -8.14
N GLY A 62 8.78 -7.66 -7.29
CA GLY A 62 9.62 -7.63 -6.10
C GLY A 62 8.97 -7.04 -4.85
N VAL A 63 7.64 -6.82 -4.84
CA VAL A 63 6.92 -6.44 -3.63
C VAL A 63 6.82 -7.65 -2.70
N VAL A 64 7.32 -7.49 -1.48
CA VAL A 64 7.37 -8.56 -0.46
C VAL A 64 6.35 -8.36 0.65
N ALA A 65 5.99 -7.12 0.92
CA ALA A 65 5.03 -6.77 1.94
C ALA A 65 4.24 -5.53 1.53
N ILE A 66 3.02 -5.45 2.04
CA ILE A 66 2.13 -4.31 1.86
C ILE A 66 1.51 -3.92 3.20
N ILE A 67 1.10 -2.66 3.29
CA ILE A 67 0.28 -2.17 4.39
C ILE A 67 -1.01 -1.64 3.77
N GLU A 68 -2.14 -2.17 4.22
CA GLU A 68 -3.48 -1.78 3.77
C GLU A 68 -4.17 -0.95 4.86
N PRO A 69 -4.29 0.38 4.66
CA PRO A 69 -5.08 1.18 5.58
C PRO A 69 -6.56 0.87 5.45
N SER A 70 -7.25 0.83 6.60
CA SER A 70 -8.70 0.82 6.58
C SER A 70 -9.22 2.11 5.94
N PHE A 71 -10.04 1.96 4.91
CA PHE A 71 -10.47 3.08 4.08
C PHE A 71 -11.99 3.08 3.88
N TRP A 72 -12.47 4.18 3.28
CA TRP A 72 -13.87 4.32 2.91
C TRP A 72 -14.26 3.22 1.92
N MET A 73 -15.48 2.72 1.93
CA MET A 73 -15.87 1.56 1.09
C MET A 73 -16.59 1.92 -0.21
N GLY A 74 -16.44 3.16 -0.69
CA GLY A 74 -17.12 3.64 -1.90
C GLY A 74 -18.59 4.04 -1.69
N GLN A 75 -19.15 3.78 -0.50
CA GLN A 75 -20.52 4.14 -0.11
C GLN A 75 -20.61 4.42 1.40
N PRO A 76 -21.53 5.29 1.87
CA PRO A 76 -21.69 5.54 3.31
C PRO A 76 -22.06 4.27 4.07
N ARG A 77 -21.25 3.88 5.06
CA ARG A 77 -21.63 2.79 5.97
C ARG A 77 -22.86 3.20 6.79
N THR A 78 -23.75 2.24 7.01
CA THR A 78 -25.04 2.46 7.70
C THR A 78 -25.10 1.86 9.09
N SER A 79 -24.04 1.14 9.51
CA SER A 79 -23.90 0.58 10.86
C SER A 79 -22.42 0.32 11.19
N ALA A 80 -22.09 0.27 12.47
CA ALA A 80 -20.77 -0.18 12.93
C ALA A 80 -20.49 -1.66 12.59
N GLY A 81 -21.54 -2.46 12.34
CA GLY A 81 -21.40 -3.85 11.87
C GLY A 81 -20.60 -3.95 10.56
N SER A 82 -20.79 -3.01 9.64
CA SER A 82 -20.00 -2.96 8.39
C SER A 82 -18.51 -2.71 8.63
N PHE A 83 -18.14 -1.94 9.67
CA PHE A 83 -16.74 -1.79 10.07
C PHE A 83 -16.18 -3.05 10.69
N LYS A 84 -16.95 -3.70 11.58
CA LYS A 84 -16.53 -4.94 12.24
C LYS A 84 -16.20 -6.04 11.22
N ASP A 85 -17.06 -6.26 10.23
CA ASP A 85 -16.85 -7.29 9.21
C ASP A 85 -15.69 -6.92 8.27
N TYR A 86 -15.55 -5.63 7.96
CA TYR A 86 -14.44 -5.11 7.17
C TYR A 86 -13.09 -5.27 7.88
N PHE A 87 -12.97 -4.86 9.14
CA PHE A 87 -11.76 -5.05 9.94
C PHE A 87 -11.41 -6.52 10.12
N SER A 88 -12.42 -7.39 10.30
CA SER A 88 -12.23 -8.85 10.33
C SER A 88 -11.67 -9.38 9.02
N SER A 89 -12.09 -8.82 7.89
CA SER A 89 -11.56 -9.15 6.57
C SER A 89 -10.11 -8.69 6.42
N LEU A 90 -9.74 -7.49 6.89
CA LEU A 90 -8.37 -6.99 6.85
C LEU A 90 -7.40 -7.86 7.66
N VAL A 91 -7.71 -8.13 8.93
CA VAL A 91 -6.81 -8.89 9.82
C VAL A 91 -6.77 -10.38 9.51
N GLY A 92 -7.80 -10.89 8.83
CA GLY A 92 -7.99 -12.31 8.55
C GLY A 92 -7.87 -12.66 7.07
N TRP A 93 -8.95 -12.45 6.33
CA TRP A 93 -9.07 -12.87 4.93
C TRP A 93 -8.01 -12.26 4.01
N GLU A 94 -7.74 -10.95 4.11
CA GLU A 94 -6.75 -10.29 3.26
C GLU A 94 -5.33 -10.75 3.57
N ARG A 95 -5.05 -10.99 4.85
CA ARG A 95 -3.80 -11.60 5.28
C ARG A 95 -3.61 -13.01 4.69
N PHE A 96 -4.65 -13.83 4.73
CA PHE A 96 -4.66 -15.12 4.08
C PHE A 96 -4.48 -15.00 2.57
N ARG A 97 -5.23 -14.10 1.92
CA ARG A 97 -5.26 -13.91 0.46
C ARG A 97 -3.89 -13.48 -0.07
N ALA A 98 -3.24 -12.50 0.55
CA ALA A 98 -1.90 -12.05 0.18
C ALA A 98 -0.84 -13.16 0.31
N ALA A 99 -0.93 -13.96 1.38
CA ALA A 99 0.00 -15.06 1.63
C ALA A 99 -0.03 -16.13 0.53
N GLN A 100 -1.17 -16.30 -0.16
CA GLN A 100 -1.31 -17.21 -1.31
C GLN A 100 -0.45 -16.79 -2.54
N PHE A 101 0.14 -15.60 -2.50
CA PHE A 101 1.01 -15.03 -3.52
C PHE A 101 2.40 -14.68 -2.97
N GLY A 102 2.71 -15.09 -1.74
CA GLY A 102 4.01 -14.84 -1.13
C GLY A 102 4.23 -13.38 -0.72
N ILE A 103 3.15 -12.62 -0.51
CA ILE A 103 3.19 -11.24 -0.01
C ILE A 103 2.74 -11.24 1.46
N ARG A 104 3.46 -10.51 2.31
CA ARG A 104 3.03 -10.21 3.68
C ARG A 104 2.06 -9.05 3.68
N HIS A 105 0.93 -9.24 4.32
CA HIS A 105 -0.08 -8.22 4.47
C HIS A 105 -0.12 -7.77 5.92
N TYR A 106 -0.01 -6.47 6.10
CA TYR A 106 -0.26 -5.76 7.34
C TYR A 106 -1.37 -4.75 7.07
N CYS A 107 -1.98 -4.23 8.13
CA CYS A 107 -3.01 -3.22 7.99
C CYS A 107 -2.93 -2.15 9.06
N THR A 108 -3.62 -1.06 8.81
CA THR A 108 -3.91 -0.05 9.82
C THR A 108 -5.42 -0.03 10.05
N ILE A 109 -5.84 0.24 11.28
CA ILE A 109 -7.25 0.22 11.67
C ILE A 109 -7.63 1.59 12.20
N SER A 110 -8.72 2.15 11.70
CA SER A 110 -9.24 3.45 12.11
C SER A 110 -10.71 3.66 11.76
N LEU A 111 -11.26 4.71 12.34
CA LEU A 111 -12.36 5.49 11.79
C LEU A 111 -11.78 6.57 10.87
N ASN A 112 -12.04 6.46 9.57
CA ASN A 112 -11.60 7.42 8.55
C ASN A 112 -12.27 8.80 8.76
N PRO A 113 -11.57 9.94 8.51
CA PRO A 113 -12.11 11.29 8.70
C PRO A 113 -13.45 11.54 8.01
N LYS A 114 -13.62 11.04 6.78
CA LYS A 114 -14.88 11.22 6.04
C LYS A 114 -16.07 10.60 6.78
N GLU A 115 -15.85 9.47 7.43
CA GLU A 115 -16.89 8.71 8.14
C GLU A 115 -17.08 9.18 9.59
N ALA A 116 -16.10 9.90 10.14
CA ALA A 116 -16.20 10.57 11.44
C ALA A 116 -17.33 11.62 11.48
N ASN A 117 -17.77 12.12 10.33
CA ASN A 117 -18.89 13.04 10.18
C ASN A 117 -20.28 12.41 10.41
N ASN A 118 -20.36 11.13 10.80
CA ASN A 118 -21.58 10.48 11.26
C ASN A 118 -21.42 10.02 12.72
N PRO A 119 -21.72 10.89 13.72
CA PRO A 119 -21.42 10.63 15.13
C PRO A 119 -22.02 9.34 15.69
N ASP A 120 -23.25 9.00 15.29
CA ASP A 120 -23.94 7.80 15.81
C ASP A 120 -23.17 6.52 15.45
N ILE A 121 -22.65 6.44 14.22
CA ILE A 121 -21.83 5.31 13.78
C ILE A 121 -20.41 5.44 14.33
N ALA A 122 -19.87 6.66 14.37
CA ALA A 122 -18.50 6.92 14.78
C ALA A 122 -18.25 6.52 16.25
N ASP A 123 -19.15 6.84 17.17
CA ASP A 123 -19.02 6.44 18.59
C ASP A 123 -19.01 4.91 18.73
N GLU A 124 -19.91 4.19 18.05
CA GLU A 124 -19.90 2.72 18.05
C GLU A 124 -18.62 2.13 17.42
N VAL A 125 -18.06 2.77 16.38
CA VAL A 125 -16.81 2.34 15.78
C VAL A 125 -15.63 2.56 16.71
N MET A 126 -15.59 3.69 17.45
CA MET A 126 -14.56 3.95 18.45
C MET A 126 -14.51 2.85 19.52
N ASP A 127 -15.65 2.29 19.92
CA ASP A 127 -15.71 1.14 20.84
C ASP A 127 -15.14 -0.15 20.23
N LEU A 128 -15.20 -0.29 18.89
CA LEU A 128 -14.62 -1.44 18.17
C LEU A 128 -13.11 -1.34 17.98
N LEU A 129 -12.55 -0.13 17.81
CA LEU A 129 -11.15 0.05 17.44
C LEU A 129 -10.16 -0.67 18.37
N PRO A 130 -10.27 -0.60 19.71
CA PRO A 130 -9.32 -1.29 20.60
C PRO A 130 -9.29 -2.82 20.40
N LEU A 131 -10.43 -3.42 20.03
CA LEU A 131 -10.54 -4.87 19.82
C LEU A 131 -9.74 -5.33 18.60
N PHE A 132 -9.61 -4.47 17.59
CA PHE A 132 -8.89 -4.76 16.35
C PHE A 132 -7.47 -4.21 16.35
N ALA A 133 -7.23 -3.05 16.97
CA ALA A 133 -5.92 -2.42 17.07
C ALA A 133 -4.87 -3.38 17.64
N CYS A 134 -5.25 -4.22 18.61
CA CYS A 134 -4.36 -5.18 19.27
C CYS A 134 -4.20 -6.52 18.53
N LYS A 135 -4.73 -6.67 17.31
CA LYS A 135 -4.61 -7.90 16.52
C LYS A 135 -3.25 -7.99 15.83
N GLU A 136 -2.80 -9.22 15.62
CA GLU A 136 -1.54 -9.51 14.93
C GLU A 136 -1.57 -8.95 13.50
N GLY A 137 -0.49 -8.28 13.11
CA GLY A 137 -0.36 -7.65 11.79
C GLY A 137 -0.98 -6.26 11.67
N VAL A 138 -1.59 -5.72 12.73
CA VAL A 138 -2.03 -4.31 12.77
C VAL A 138 -0.86 -3.42 13.17
N VAL A 139 -0.33 -2.66 12.22
CA VAL A 139 0.95 -1.94 12.36
C VAL A 139 0.80 -0.47 12.76
N ALA A 140 -0.39 0.11 12.66
CA ALA A 140 -0.66 1.49 13.04
C ALA A 140 -2.15 1.74 13.31
N ILE A 141 -2.45 2.83 14.02
CA ILE A 141 -3.78 3.45 14.00
C ILE A 141 -3.82 4.41 12.81
N GLY A 142 -4.74 4.17 11.88
CA GLY A 142 -4.82 4.94 10.65
C GLY A 142 -5.69 4.28 9.59
N GLU A 143 -6.08 4.98 8.54
CA GLU A 143 -5.86 6.41 8.32
C GLU A 143 -6.78 7.30 9.17
N ILE A 144 -6.19 8.26 9.90
CA ILE A 144 -6.90 9.25 10.73
C ILE A 144 -6.47 10.68 10.36
N GLY A 145 -7.23 11.70 10.73
CA GLY A 145 -6.88 13.09 10.42
C GLY A 145 -8.08 13.89 9.95
N TYR A 146 -7.96 14.59 8.82
CA TYR A 146 -8.98 15.49 8.30
C TYR A 146 -9.27 15.25 6.81
N ASP A 147 -10.54 15.39 6.43
CA ASP A 147 -10.98 15.51 5.03
C ASP A 147 -11.54 16.92 4.78
N GLU A 148 -12.47 17.37 5.63
CA GLU A 148 -13.10 18.70 5.55
C GLU A 148 -12.85 19.59 6.79
N MET A 149 -12.04 19.13 7.75
CA MET A 149 -11.65 19.83 8.98
C MET A 149 -12.84 20.19 9.87
N THR A 150 -13.81 19.28 9.99
CA THR A 150 -15.00 19.50 10.82
C THR A 150 -14.71 19.31 12.32
N PRO A 151 -15.54 19.83 13.23
CA PRO A 151 -15.42 19.54 14.66
C PRO A 151 -15.54 18.05 15.01
N ALA A 152 -16.28 17.29 14.20
CA ALA A 152 -16.39 15.84 14.37
C ALA A 152 -15.07 15.16 14.02
N GLU A 153 -14.46 15.52 12.87
CA GLU A 153 -13.13 15.03 12.49
C GLU A 153 -12.09 15.35 13.56
N ASP A 154 -12.08 16.57 14.11
CA ASP A 154 -11.14 16.98 15.18
C ASP A 154 -11.31 16.13 16.46
N LYS A 155 -12.57 15.93 16.91
CA LYS A 155 -12.89 15.06 18.05
C LYS A 155 -12.35 13.64 17.84
N TYR A 156 -12.72 13.00 16.73
CA TYR A 156 -12.38 11.59 16.50
C TYR A 156 -10.92 11.37 16.10
N PHE A 157 -10.26 12.37 15.51
CA PHE A 157 -8.83 12.33 15.31
C PHE A 157 -8.09 12.29 16.65
N GLY A 158 -8.44 13.19 17.57
CA GLY A 158 -7.88 13.23 18.92
C GLY A 158 -8.07 11.93 19.70
N LEU A 159 -9.29 11.37 19.71
CA LEU A 159 -9.56 10.10 20.40
C LEU A 159 -8.74 8.93 19.84
N GLN A 160 -8.49 8.90 18.53
CA GLN A 160 -7.66 7.86 17.92
C GLN A 160 -6.16 8.07 18.18
N LEU A 161 -5.70 9.30 18.37
CA LEU A 161 -4.34 9.58 18.84
C LEU A 161 -4.12 9.12 20.29
N GLU A 162 -5.12 9.29 21.16
CA GLU A 162 -5.10 8.70 22.51
C GLU A 162 -5.01 7.17 22.43
N LEU A 163 -5.87 6.53 21.64
CA LEU A 163 -5.82 5.08 21.43
C LEU A 163 -4.44 4.62 20.95
N ALA A 164 -3.84 5.33 19.98
CA ALA A 164 -2.53 4.97 19.45
C ALA A 164 -1.44 4.98 20.53
N LYS A 165 -1.50 5.91 21.49
CA LYS A 165 -0.61 5.95 22.65
C LYS A 165 -0.88 4.79 23.61
N GLU A 166 -2.15 4.48 23.87
CA GLU A 166 -2.55 3.38 24.76
C GLU A 166 -2.07 2.01 24.27
N VAL A 167 -2.13 1.77 22.95
CA VAL A 167 -1.67 0.51 22.34
C VAL A 167 -0.22 0.55 21.85
N ASP A 168 0.50 1.64 22.11
CA ASP A 168 1.87 1.92 21.67
C ASP A 168 2.12 1.62 20.17
N LYS A 169 1.27 2.14 19.29
CA LYS A 169 1.39 1.96 17.83
C LYS A 169 1.71 3.26 17.10
N PRO A 170 2.43 3.18 15.97
CA PRO A 170 2.53 4.27 15.01
C PRO A 170 1.16 4.80 14.58
N VAL A 171 1.17 6.02 14.03
CA VAL A 171 -0.01 6.68 13.50
C VAL A 171 0.18 6.94 12.01
N LEU A 172 -0.81 6.58 11.20
CA LEU A 172 -0.90 6.96 9.80
C LEU A 172 -1.96 8.06 9.65
N VAL A 173 -1.51 9.24 9.23
CA VAL A 173 -2.32 10.45 9.10
C VAL A 173 -2.69 10.69 7.64
N HIS A 174 -3.99 10.79 7.37
CA HIS A 174 -4.55 11.30 6.14
C HIS A 174 -4.52 12.83 6.13
N THR A 175 -4.04 13.42 5.04
CA THR A 175 -4.06 14.88 4.85
C THR A 175 -5.11 15.29 3.81
N PRO A 176 -5.88 16.38 4.08
CA PRO A 176 -6.98 16.81 3.23
C PRO A 176 -6.64 16.95 1.74
N HIS A 177 -7.63 16.68 0.89
CA HIS A 177 -7.54 16.94 -0.54
C HIS A 177 -7.67 18.43 -0.87
N ARG A 178 -8.45 19.19 -0.08
CA ARG A 178 -8.66 20.64 -0.20
C ARG A 178 -7.92 21.34 0.95
N ASN A 179 -7.35 22.53 0.71
CA ASN A 179 -6.54 23.25 1.71
C ASN A 179 -5.37 22.44 2.30
N LYS A 180 -4.72 21.60 1.47
CA LYS A 180 -3.73 20.60 1.89
C LYS A 180 -2.65 21.16 2.83
N LYS A 181 -2.08 22.33 2.54
CA LYS A 181 -1.03 22.92 3.38
C LYS A 181 -1.50 23.19 4.82
N GLU A 182 -2.61 23.91 4.96
CA GLU A 182 -3.19 24.24 6.27
C GLU A 182 -3.64 22.98 7.00
N GLY A 183 -4.31 22.06 6.29
CA GLY A 183 -4.73 20.78 6.84
C GLY A 183 -3.56 19.93 7.34
N THR A 184 -2.47 19.85 6.58
CA THR A 184 -1.26 19.13 6.98
C THR A 184 -0.59 19.76 8.20
N SER A 185 -0.44 21.10 8.24
CA SER A 185 0.10 21.80 9.42
C SER A 185 -0.77 21.54 10.65
N ARG A 186 -2.10 21.66 10.51
CA ARG A 186 -3.04 21.39 11.60
C ARG A 186 -2.97 19.95 12.09
N SER A 187 -2.88 18.96 11.19
CA SER A 187 -2.73 17.56 11.61
C SER A 187 -1.50 17.35 12.49
N MET A 188 -0.35 17.93 12.10
CA MET A 188 0.88 17.84 12.89
C MET A 188 0.78 18.60 14.22
N ASP A 189 0.04 19.72 14.26
CA ASP A 189 -0.23 20.47 15.49
C ASP A 189 -1.06 19.63 16.47
N VAL A 190 -2.11 18.95 16.00
CA VAL A 190 -2.91 18.05 16.85
C VAL A 190 -2.08 16.88 17.34
N CYS A 191 -1.25 16.26 16.50
CA CYS A 191 -0.33 15.22 16.98
C CYS A 191 0.55 15.73 18.14
N ALA A 192 1.05 16.97 18.05
CA ALA A 192 1.84 17.59 19.11
C ALA A 192 1.01 17.94 20.36
N GLU A 193 -0.21 18.46 20.20
CA GLU A 193 -1.16 18.75 21.29
C GLU A 193 -1.48 17.49 22.11
N TYR A 194 -1.63 16.35 21.43
CA TYR A 194 -1.84 15.05 22.05
C TYR A 194 -0.55 14.36 22.52
N GLY A 195 0.62 15.01 22.35
CA GLY A 195 1.90 14.51 22.84
C GLY A 195 2.42 13.27 22.11
N VAL A 196 2.04 13.05 20.85
CA VAL A 196 2.54 11.95 20.03
C VAL A 196 3.91 12.31 19.47
N ASP A 197 4.89 11.41 19.64
CA ASP A 197 6.23 11.58 19.08
C ASP A 197 6.16 11.67 17.54
N PRO A 198 6.62 12.77 16.91
CA PRO A 198 6.65 12.91 15.45
C PRO A 198 7.31 11.72 14.73
N SER A 199 8.30 11.08 15.36
CA SER A 199 8.99 9.92 14.78
C SER A 199 8.13 8.65 14.67
N LYS A 200 6.97 8.62 15.33
CA LYS A 200 5.95 7.56 15.22
C LYS A 200 4.79 7.93 14.29
N VAL A 201 4.82 9.10 13.66
CA VAL A 201 3.71 9.60 12.85
C VAL A 201 4.11 9.70 11.38
N ILE A 202 3.33 9.02 10.54
CA ILE A 202 3.42 9.06 9.08
C ILE A 202 2.39 10.05 8.57
N ILE A 203 2.85 11.18 8.03
CA ILE A 203 2.01 12.15 7.34
C ILE A 203 1.94 11.73 5.88
N ASP A 204 0.79 11.18 5.48
CA ASP A 204 0.58 10.68 4.13
C ASP A 204 -0.03 11.72 3.21
N HIS A 205 0.09 11.44 1.92
CA HIS A 205 -0.37 12.25 0.81
C HIS A 205 0.31 13.62 0.79
N ALA A 206 1.57 13.68 1.25
CA ALA A 206 2.38 14.87 1.16
C ALA A 206 2.60 15.26 -0.31
N ASN A 207 2.95 16.53 -0.52
CA ASN A 207 3.31 17.07 -1.82
C ASN A 207 4.47 18.05 -1.67
N GLU A 208 4.84 18.74 -2.75
CA GLU A 208 5.94 19.71 -2.75
C GLU A 208 5.74 20.88 -1.78
N GLU A 209 4.49 21.24 -1.50
CA GLU A 209 4.16 22.36 -0.62
C GLU A 209 4.29 22.00 0.86
N THR A 210 4.11 20.72 1.21
CA THR A 210 4.10 20.23 2.59
C THR A 210 5.35 19.45 2.99
N ALA A 211 6.07 18.87 2.02
CA ALA A 211 7.23 18.01 2.26
C ALA A 211 8.25 18.63 3.22
N LYS A 212 8.63 19.89 2.99
CA LYS A 212 9.64 20.57 3.82
C LYS A 212 9.18 20.67 5.27
N GLU A 213 7.95 21.11 5.51
CA GLU A 213 7.44 21.32 6.86
C GLU A 213 7.34 19.99 7.62
N VAL A 214 6.83 18.94 6.97
CA VAL A 214 6.73 17.59 7.55
C VAL A 214 8.10 17.09 7.99
N LEU A 215 9.11 17.21 7.12
CA LEU A 215 10.48 16.77 7.40
C LEU A 215 11.16 17.62 8.48
N ASP A 216 11.04 18.95 8.41
CA ASP A 216 11.62 19.88 9.40
C ASP A 216 11.06 19.62 10.81
N ARG A 217 9.80 19.20 10.90
CA ARG A 217 9.12 18.89 12.17
C ARG A 217 9.36 17.45 12.67
N GLY A 218 10.16 16.65 11.95
CA GLY A 218 10.60 15.31 12.39
C GLY A 218 9.64 14.16 12.08
N PHE A 219 8.57 14.41 11.33
CA PHE A 219 7.60 13.40 10.90
C PHE A 219 8.12 12.55 9.72
N TRP A 220 7.49 11.43 9.44
CA TRP A 220 7.67 10.73 8.15
C TRP A 220 6.79 11.38 7.09
N ALA A 221 7.35 11.70 5.93
CA ALA A 221 6.62 12.21 4.78
C ALA A 221 6.37 11.07 3.77
N ALA A 222 5.11 10.65 3.65
CA ALA A 222 4.69 9.64 2.68
C ALA A 222 4.00 10.30 1.46
N PHE A 223 4.25 9.75 0.28
CA PHE A 223 3.88 10.33 -1.00
C PHE A 223 3.20 9.29 -1.89
N SER A 224 1.88 9.37 -1.94
CA SER A 224 1.08 8.53 -2.82
C SER A 224 1.15 8.92 -4.28
N ILE A 225 1.59 7.98 -5.10
CA ILE A 225 1.62 8.10 -6.54
C ILE A 225 0.26 7.67 -7.11
N TYR A 226 -0.63 8.64 -7.23
CA TYR A 226 -1.99 8.42 -7.72
C TYR A 226 -2.30 9.34 -8.91
N PRO A 227 -2.73 8.80 -10.07
CA PRO A 227 -2.92 9.60 -11.28
C PRO A 227 -3.87 10.79 -11.08
N LYS A 228 -3.47 11.95 -11.61
CA LYS A 228 -4.24 13.21 -11.70
C LYS A 228 -4.54 13.92 -10.37
N THR A 229 -4.84 13.21 -9.30
CA THR A 229 -5.33 13.79 -8.04
C THR A 229 -4.27 13.93 -6.95
N LYS A 230 -3.16 13.18 -7.01
CA LYS A 230 -2.08 13.25 -6.02
C LYS A 230 -0.71 13.52 -6.67
N MET A 231 0.34 12.82 -6.25
CA MET A 231 1.68 12.91 -6.80
C MET A 231 1.83 12.04 -8.06
N GLY A 232 2.90 12.27 -8.82
CA GLY A 232 3.28 11.43 -9.94
C GLY A 232 4.76 11.08 -9.91
N ASN A 233 5.16 9.99 -10.57
CA ASN A 233 6.51 9.43 -10.51
C ASN A 233 7.62 10.48 -10.68
N LYS A 234 7.55 11.33 -11.73
CA LYS A 234 8.57 12.37 -11.99
C LYS A 234 8.67 13.39 -10.86
N ARG A 235 7.53 13.82 -10.29
CA ARG A 235 7.49 14.76 -9.17
C ARG A 235 8.12 14.15 -7.93
N MET A 236 7.88 12.86 -7.70
CA MET A 236 8.52 12.10 -6.62
C MET A 236 10.05 12.04 -6.78
N VAL A 237 10.55 11.80 -7.99
CA VAL A 237 12.01 11.80 -8.26
C VAL A 237 12.63 13.15 -7.90
N GLU A 238 12.01 14.27 -8.28
CA GLU A 238 12.54 15.60 -7.95
C GLU A 238 12.49 15.90 -6.45
N LEU A 239 11.48 15.41 -5.72
CA LEU A 239 11.43 15.51 -4.26
C LEU A 239 12.59 14.75 -3.59
N VAL A 240 12.87 13.52 -4.03
CA VAL A 240 14.02 12.74 -3.51
C VAL A 240 15.34 13.43 -3.87
N ARG A 241 15.44 14.04 -5.05
CA ARG A 241 16.63 14.82 -5.43
C ARG A 241 16.82 16.04 -4.55
N GLN A 242 15.74 16.73 -4.21
CA GLN A 242 15.77 17.96 -3.42
C GLN A 242 16.01 17.70 -1.92
N TYR A 243 15.31 16.73 -1.34
CA TYR A 243 15.28 16.51 0.12
C TYR A 243 16.08 15.28 0.57
N GLY A 244 16.59 14.47 -0.37
CA GLY A 244 17.29 13.23 -0.07
C GLY A 244 16.32 12.08 0.17
N CYS A 245 16.70 11.11 1.01
CA CYS A 245 15.93 9.89 1.24
C CYS A 245 15.48 9.71 2.69
N ASN A 246 15.98 10.50 3.65
CA ASN A 246 15.68 10.29 5.06
C ASN A 246 14.23 10.68 5.34
N ARG A 247 13.48 9.79 5.99
CA ARG A 247 12.06 9.99 6.36
C ARG A 247 11.09 10.23 5.19
N ILE A 248 11.47 9.83 3.98
CA ILE A 248 10.63 9.93 2.78
C ILE A 248 10.16 8.54 2.38
N ILE A 249 8.85 8.35 2.24
CA ILE A 249 8.22 7.09 1.87
C ILE A 249 7.44 7.29 0.57
N VAL A 250 7.48 6.31 -0.33
CA VAL A 250 6.61 6.28 -1.51
C VAL A 250 5.64 5.11 -1.41
N ASP A 251 4.40 5.33 -1.85
CA ASP A 251 3.31 4.36 -1.85
C ASP A 251 2.43 4.52 -3.10
N SER A 252 1.59 3.52 -3.39
CA SER A 252 0.68 3.60 -4.54
C SER A 252 -0.66 4.25 -4.21
N ALA A 253 -1.15 4.11 -2.97
CA ALA A 253 -2.53 4.31 -2.59
C ALA A 253 -3.53 3.71 -3.60
N ALA A 254 -3.18 2.56 -4.19
CA ALA A 254 -4.00 1.97 -5.24
C ALA A 254 -5.29 1.37 -4.65
N ASP A 255 -6.41 1.68 -5.29
CA ASP A 255 -7.77 1.31 -4.91
C ASP A 255 -8.59 0.87 -6.14
N TRP A 256 -9.93 0.93 -6.03
CA TRP A 256 -10.87 0.63 -7.13
C TRP A 256 -10.83 1.66 -8.27
N GLY A 257 -10.22 2.84 -8.07
CA GLY A 257 -10.05 3.86 -9.09
C GLY A 257 -9.04 3.47 -10.16
N LEU A 258 -8.82 4.36 -11.13
CA LEU A 258 -7.78 4.18 -12.15
C LEU A 258 -6.41 4.46 -11.53
N SER A 259 -5.94 3.51 -10.73
CA SER A 259 -4.70 3.53 -9.96
C SER A 259 -3.78 2.37 -10.35
N ASP A 260 -2.50 2.51 -10.05
CA ASP A 260 -1.44 1.59 -10.50
C ASP A 260 -0.80 0.88 -9.29
N PRO A 261 -1.05 -0.42 -9.08
CA PRO A 261 -0.43 -1.16 -7.96
C PRO A 261 1.10 -1.24 -8.10
N LEU A 262 1.65 -1.02 -9.30
CA LEU A 262 3.10 -1.01 -9.53
C LEU A 262 3.73 0.38 -9.39
N ALA A 263 3.02 1.35 -8.81
CA ALA A 263 3.53 2.71 -8.71
C ALA A 263 4.86 2.81 -7.94
N VAL A 264 5.04 2.04 -6.85
CA VAL A 264 6.30 2.00 -6.10
C VAL A 264 7.45 1.43 -6.96
N PRO A 265 7.38 0.20 -7.52
CA PRO A 265 8.42 -0.32 -8.41
C PRO A 265 8.72 0.58 -9.61
N LYS A 266 7.69 1.15 -10.26
CA LYS A 266 7.86 2.04 -11.42
C LYS A 266 8.53 3.36 -11.03
N THR A 267 8.26 3.88 -9.83
CA THR A 267 8.95 5.06 -9.32
C THR A 267 10.42 4.75 -9.04
N ALA A 268 10.72 3.59 -8.44
CA ALA A 268 12.10 3.14 -8.24
C ALA A 268 12.87 3.06 -9.56
N GLN A 269 12.27 2.45 -10.58
CA GLN A 269 12.87 2.36 -11.92
C GLN A 269 13.14 3.76 -12.52
N LEU A 270 12.18 4.68 -12.40
CA LEU A 270 12.37 6.03 -12.90
C LEU A 270 13.46 6.80 -12.12
N MET A 271 13.53 6.61 -10.79
CA MET A 271 14.59 7.21 -9.96
C MET A 271 15.97 6.75 -10.41
N GLU A 272 16.16 5.45 -10.68
CA GLU A 272 17.41 4.90 -11.22
C GLU A 272 17.74 5.52 -12.60
N GLN A 273 16.78 5.54 -13.52
CA GLN A 273 16.95 6.14 -14.85
C GLN A 273 17.32 7.63 -14.79
N MET A 274 16.88 8.33 -13.74
CA MET A 274 17.14 9.75 -13.52
C MET A 274 18.33 10.02 -12.59
N GLY A 275 19.13 8.99 -12.26
CA GLY A 275 20.39 9.11 -11.56
C GLY A 275 20.28 9.35 -10.05
N ILE A 276 19.17 8.94 -9.41
CA ILE A 276 19.08 8.90 -7.95
C ILE A 276 19.95 7.74 -7.42
N PRO A 277 20.76 7.94 -6.36
CA PRO A 277 21.57 6.89 -5.78
C PRO A 277 20.76 5.66 -5.34
N ALA A 278 21.32 4.45 -5.53
CA ALA A 278 20.64 3.20 -5.21
C ALA A 278 20.25 3.07 -3.73
N ASP A 279 21.06 3.59 -2.81
CA ASP A 279 20.76 3.61 -1.37
C ASP A 279 19.58 4.54 -1.05
N HIS A 280 19.44 5.67 -1.76
CA HIS A 280 18.27 6.54 -1.65
C HIS A 280 17.01 5.83 -2.11
N ILE A 281 17.06 5.14 -3.26
CA ILE A 281 15.93 4.37 -3.80
C ILE A 281 15.51 3.28 -2.81
N ARG A 282 16.47 2.53 -2.28
CA ARG A 282 16.23 1.48 -1.28
C ARG A 282 15.58 2.03 -0.01
N LYS A 283 16.02 3.19 0.48
CA LYS A 283 15.38 3.82 1.64
C LYS A 283 13.94 4.23 1.37
N VAL A 284 13.71 4.93 0.27
CA VAL A 284 12.40 5.50 -0.06
C VAL A 284 11.35 4.43 -0.36
N CYS A 285 11.74 3.34 -1.03
CA CYS A 285 10.81 2.29 -1.46
C CYS A 285 10.78 1.05 -0.54
N TYR A 286 11.58 1.02 0.53
CA TYR A 286 11.68 -0.14 1.42
C TYR A 286 12.03 0.23 2.87
N GLU A 287 13.25 0.69 3.15
CA GLU A 287 13.73 0.77 4.55
C GLU A 287 12.96 1.75 5.42
N ASN A 288 12.52 2.87 4.86
CA ASN A 288 11.81 3.89 5.64
C ASN A 288 10.43 3.39 6.07
N ALA A 289 9.71 2.68 5.20
CA ALA A 289 8.44 2.06 5.54
C ALA A 289 8.63 1.01 6.65
N LEU A 290 9.62 0.12 6.49
CA LEU A 290 9.97 -0.86 7.51
C LEU A 290 10.36 -0.18 8.85
N SER A 291 11.14 0.90 8.80
CA SER A 291 11.56 1.63 10.00
C SER A 291 10.40 2.36 10.68
N ALA A 292 9.47 2.92 9.92
CA ALA A 292 8.32 3.64 10.45
C ALA A 292 7.32 2.68 11.10
N TYR A 293 6.86 1.67 10.35
CA TYR A 293 5.81 0.75 10.78
C TYR A 293 6.33 -0.41 11.65
N GLY A 294 7.61 -0.77 11.53
CA GLY A 294 8.26 -1.78 12.38
C GLY A 294 8.33 -1.37 13.85
N GLN A 295 8.19 -0.07 14.17
CA GLN A 295 8.05 0.41 15.55
C GLN A 295 6.86 -0.20 16.29
N SER A 296 5.85 -0.71 15.57
CA SER A 296 4.72 -1.45 16.15
C SER A 296 5.08 -2.80 16.75
N GLY A 297 6.25 -3.36 16.40
CA GLY A 297 6.66 -4.72 16.76
C GLY A 297 6.01 -5.83 15.93
N GLU A 298 5.02 -5.51 15.10
CA GLU A 298 4.27 -6.49 14.27
C GLU A 298 4.98 -6.77 12.93
N MET A 299 5.60 -5.76 12.33
CA MET A 299 6.25 -5.87 11.02
C MET A 299 7.75 -6.05 11.17
N LYS A 300 8.28 -7.20 10.71
CA LYS A 300 9.71 -7.53 10.79
C LYS A 300 10.23 -7.96 9.44
N GLU A 301 11.44 -7.51 9.08
CA GLU A 301 12.10 -7.89 7.82
C GLU A 301 12.23 -9.43 7.66
N THR A 302 12.41 -10.14 8.77
CA THR A 302 12.47 -11.61 8.80
C THR A 302 11.22 -12.29 8.27
N ASP A 303 10.09 -11.60 8.21
CA ASP A 303 8.81 -12.18 7.77
C ASP A 303 8.84 -12.55 6.28
N TRP A 304 9.69 -11.91 5.47
CA TRP A 304 9.82 -12.18 4.03
C TRP A 304 11.24 -12.52 3.56
N THR A 305 12.27 -12.42 4.40
CA THR A 305 13.61 -12.93 4.05
C THR A 305 13.73 -14.46 4.19
N ASN A 306 12.86 -15.08 4.99
CA ASN A 306 12.74 -16.53 5.11
C ASN A 306 11.25 -16.96 5.14
N PRO A 307 10.49 -16.73 4.05
CA PRO A 307 9.06 -16.98 4.05
C PRO A 307 8.78 -18.49 3.99
N PRO A 308 7.67 -18.96 4.61
CA PRO A 308 7.17 -20.30 4.34
C PRO A 308 6.84 -20.44 2.85
N ALA A 309 6.91 -21.67 2.35
CA ALA A 309 6.48 -21.95 0.98
C ALA A 309 5.01 -21.57 0.80
N VAL A 310 4.69 -21.00 -0.37
CA VAL A 310 3.30 -20.74 -0.76
C VAL A 310 2.58 -22.07 -0.93
N ASP A 311 1.42 -22.23 -0.30
CA ASP A 311 0.57 -23.40 -0.45
C ASP A 311 -0.90 -22.99 -0.65
N GLN A 312 -1.32 -22.93 -1.92
CA GLN A 312 -2.68 -22.52 -2.30
C GLN A 312 -3.78 -23.55 -1.98
N ARG A 313 -3.42 -24.67 -1.35
CA ARG A 313 -4.38 -25.64 -0.82
C ARG A 313 -4.91 -25.24 0.56
N GLN A 314 -4.24 -24.30 1.23
CA GLN A 314 -4.70 -23.77 2.50
C GLN A 314 -6.08 -23.13 2.36
N LEU A 315 -6.86 -23.19 3.43
CA LEU A 315 -8.21 -22.63 3.50
C LEU A 315 -8.29 -21.63 4.66
N TYR A 316 -9.12 -20.61 4.49
CA TYR A 316 -9.50 -19.67 5.54
C TYR A 316 -10.99 -19.83 5.82
N ASP A 317 -11.33 -20.37 7.00
CA ASP A 317 -12.72 -20.70 7.37
C ASP A 317 -13.45 -21.53 6.29
N GLY A 318 -12.74 -22.48 5.68
CA GLY A 318 -13.25 -23.32 4.59
C GLY A 318 -13.24 -22.68 3.20
N ASN A 319 -12.79 -21.43 3.06
CA ASN A 319 -12.73 -20.71 1.79
C ASN A 319 -11.32 -20.77 1.17
N SER A 320 -11.26 -20.82 -0.16
CA SER A 320 -10.01 -20.75 -0.95
C SER A 320 -10.00 -19.51 -1.83
N VAL A 321 -8.80 -19.05 -2.22
CA VAL A 321 -8.64 -18.06 -3.31
C VAL A 321 -8.87 -18.67 -4.70
N LEU A 322 -8.79 -20.00 -4.80
CA LEU A 322 -8.94 -20.72 -6.07
C LEU A 322 -10.40 -20.75 -6.52
N ARG A 323 -10.60 -20.64 -7.83
CA ARG A 323 -11.85 -20.70 -8.58
C ARG A 323 -11.72 -21.70 -9.73
N GLY A 324 -11.19 -22.89 -9.42
CA GLY A 324 -10.98 -23.99 -10.38
C GLY A 324 -9.55 -24.12 -10.94
N GLN A 325 -8.63 -23.23 -10.56
CA GLN A 325 -7.22 -23.33 -10.94
C GLN A 325 -6.52 -24.47 -10.19
N GLN A 326 -5.43 -24.99 -10.78
CA GLN A 326 -4.54 -25.92 -10.08
C GLN A 326 -3.76 -25.17 -8.98
N PRO A 327 -3.70 -25.70 -7.75
CA PRO A 327 -3.03 -25.05 -6.64
C PRO A 327 -1.52 -25.00 -6.86
N ILE A 328 -0.91 -23.84 -6.60
CA ILE A 328 0.54 -23.70 -6.50
C ILE A 328 1.00 -24.06 -5.08
N THR A 329 2.06 -24.87 -5.00
CA THR A 329 2.66 -25.33 -3.73
C THR A 329 4.16 -25.00 -3.61
N ASP A 330 4.71 -24.30 -4.61
CA ASP A 330 6.08 -23.81 -4.63
C ASP A 330 6.09 -22.36 -5.15
N SER A 331 6.72 -21.46 -4.39
CA SER A 331 6.88 -20.05 -4.72
C SER A 331 7.56 -19.82 -6.08
N LYS A 332 8.34 -20.77 -6.60
CA LYS A 332 8.95 -20.68 -7.96
C LYS A 332 7.93 -20.80 -9.09
N GLN A 333 6.76 -21.40 -8.85
CA GLN A 333 5.71 -21.58 -9.86
C GLN A 333 4.80 -20.35 -10.00
N LEU A 334 4.82 -19.40 -9.05
CA LEU A 334 4.01 -18.18 -9.14
C LEU A 334 4.43 -17.28 -10.33
N ALA A 335 5.73 -17.22 -10.64
CA ALA A 335 6.28 -16.36 -11.70
C ALA A 335 5.85 -16.79 -13.12
N SER A 336 5.46 -18.05 -13.34
CA SER A 336 5.05 -18.52 -14.67
C SER A 336 3.63 -18.11 -15.07
N LEU A 337 2.78 -17.76 -14.10
CA LEU A 337 1.35 -17.50 -14.35
C LEU A 337 1.04 -16.19 -15.10
N LEU A 338 1.97 -15.25 -15.21
CA LEU A 338 1.74 -13.97 -15.90
C LEU A 338 1.95 -14.06 -17.42
N ILE A 339 2.42 -15.20 -17.91
CA ILE A 339 2.86 -15.40 -19.31
C ILE A 339 1.85 -16.27 -20.09
N ASP A 340 1.03 -17.07 -19.40
CA ASP A 340 0.01 -17.96 -19.97
C ASP A 340 -1.37 -17.30 -20.10
#